data_AF-A0A516G6P7-F1
#
_entry.id   AF-A0A516G6P7-F1
#
_cell.length_a   1.000
_cell.length_b   1.000
_cell.length_c   1.000
_cell.angle_alpha   90.00
_cell.angle_beta   90.00
_cell.angle_gamma   90.00
#
_symmetry.space_group_name_H-M   'P 1'
#
loop_
_entity.id
_entity.type
_entity.pdbx_description
1 polymer ?
#
loop_
_entity_poly.entity_id
_entity_poly.type
_entity_poly.pdbx_seq_one_letter_code
_entity_poly.pdbx_strand_id
1 'polypeptide(L)'
;MVRFRRSGAGVLLVALALSSSLSACGGPERTPEAFCEVMDLHRERFEDATGNALTLAERGDAAGLLGGTAQMVSALGDLQVMFDELAEVAPDDIRTDAERVRDTNREMLESAKEAVNDPVGALVGGLAGGLINSGSYTRLNDYAGEHCGSRPF
;
A
#
# COMPACT_ATOMS: atom_id res chain seq x y z
N MET A 1 75.35 -5.49 11.52
CA MET A 1 74.01 -5.27 12.10
C MET A 1 73.01 -6.11 11.33
N VAL A 2 72.43 -7.11 11.99
CA VAL A 2 71.43 -8.04 11.44
C VAL A 2 70.04 -7.52 11.82
N ARG A 3 69.13 -7.33 10.86
CA ARG A 3 67.71 -7.07 11.12
C ARG A 3 66.88 -8.28 10.71
N PHE A 4 66.24 -8.88 11.71
CA PHE A 4 65.36 -10.03 11.61
C PHE A 4 63.88 -9.57 11.67
N ARG A 5 63.09 -10.01 10.68
CA ARG A 5 61.78 -10.71 10.83
C ARG A 5 60.56 -9.86 11.30
N ARG A 6 59.27 -10.08 10.95
CA ARG A 6 58.41 -11.17 10.40
C ARG A 6 57.22 -10.48 9.69
N SER A 7 56.82 -10.84 8.45
CA SER A 7 55.76 -11.81 8.09
C SER A 7 54.58 -11.92 9.06
N GLY A 8 53.41 -11.38 8.66
CA GLY A 8 52.10 -11.67 9.23
C GLY A 8 51.09 -11.84 8.08
N ALA A 9 50.76 -13.10 7.79
CA ALA A 9 49.86 -13.52 6.74
C ALA A 9 48.46 -13.81 7.30
N GLY A 10 47.44 -13.38 6.55
CA GLY A 10 46.10 -13.97 6.38
C GLY A 10 45.37 -14.53 7.60
N VAL A 11 44.36 -13.80 8.07
CA VAL A 11 43.23 -14.39 8.80
C VAL A 11 42.05 -14.47 7.84
N LEU A 12 41.74 -15.70 7.45
CA LEU A 12 40.60 -16.15 6.68
C LEU A 12 39.39 -16.22 7.64
N LEU A 13 38.33 -15.44 7.42
CA LEU A 13 37.05 -15.54 8.15
C LEU A 13 35.95 -15.91 7.15
N VAL A 14 35.76 -17.21 6.97
CA VAL A 14 34.63 -17.84 6.29
C VAL A 14 33.84 -18.62 7.34
N ALA A 15 32.51 -18.50 7.28
CA ALA A 15 31.46 -19.28 7.98
C ALA A 15 30.57 -18.46 8.94
N LEU A 16 29.85 -17.47 8.39
CA LEU A 16 28.48 -17.19 8.87
C LEU A 16 27.55 -18.10 8.08
N ALA A 17 27.32 -19.29 8.63
CA ALA A 17 26.23 -20.15 8.25
C ALA A 17 24.92 -19.42 8.63
N LEU A 18 24.37 -18.65 7.68
CA LEU A 18 23.00 -18.18 7.76
C LEU A 18 22.10 -19.43 7.71
N SER A 19 21.57 -19.79 8.87
CA SER A 19 20.52 -20.77 9.07
C SER A 19 19.32 -20.41 8.19
N SER A 20 19.30 -20.97 6.98
CA SER A 20 18.15 -21.01 6.09
C SER A 20 17.11 -21.94 6.69
N SER A 21 16.42 -21.46 7.72
CA SER A 21 15.28 -22.14 8.31
C SER A 21 14.12 -22.05 7.34
N LEU A 22 13.85 -23.19 6.71
CA LEU A 22 12.69 -23.45 5.88
C LEU A 22 11.38 -23.09 6.59
N SER A 23 10.68 -22.10 6.07
CA SER A 23 9.24 -21.89 6.28
C SER A 23 8.55 -21.67 4.94
N ALA A 24 8.90 -22.48 3.94
CA ALA A 24 8.16 -22.57 2.68
C ALA A 24 6.90 -23.44 2.89
N CYS A 25 5.88 -22.85 3.53
CA CYS A 25 4.52 -23.37 3.56
C CYS A 25 3.51 -22.26 3.22
N GLY A 26 3.54 -21.80 1.96
CA GLY A 26 2.35 -21.66 1.11
C GLY A 26 1.35 -20.52 1.36
N GLY A 27 1.72 -19.44 2.05
CA GLY A 27 0.92 -18.20 2.08
C GLY A 27 1.74 -16.99 1.64
N PRO A 28 1.11 -15.88 1.21
CA PRO A 28 1.83 -14.63 0.96
C PRO A 28 2.66 -14.25 2.20
N GLU A 29 3.94 -13.94 1.99
CA GLU A 29 4.86 -13.57 3.07
C GLU A 29 4.42 -12.23 3.68
N ARG A 30 4.04 -12.26 4.97
CA ARG A 30 3.67 -11.06 5.73
C ARG A 30 4.90 -10.33 6.24
N THR A 31 5.55 -9.62 5.34
CA THR A 31 6.83 -8.95 5.60
C THR A 31 6.71 -7.45 5.27
N PRO A 32 7.54 -6.59 5.91
CA PRO A 32 7.62 -5.19 5.54
C PRO A 32 7.90 -5.01 4.04
N GLU A 33 8.77 -5.86 3.47
CA GLU A 33 9.15 -5.81 2.07
C GLU A 33 7.95 -6.09 1.14
N ALA A 34 7.18 -7.15 1.40
CA ALA A 34 5.99 -7.47 0.62
C ALA A 34 4.92 -6.37 0.74
N PHE A 35 4.74 -5.79 1.94
CA PHE A 35 3.86 -4.64 2.15
C PHE A 35 4.29 -3.44 1.31
N CYS A 36 5.58 -3.10 1.30
CA CYS A 36 6.09 -1.98 0.51
C CYS A 36 5.99 -2.22 -1.00
N GLU A 37 6.20 -3.47 -1.47
CA GLU A 37 6.02 -3.83 -2.89
C GLU A 37 4.58 -3.58 -3.36
N VAL A 38 3.59 -4.02 -2.58
CA VAL A 38 2.16 -3.75 -2.87
C VAL A 38 1.88 -2.25 -2.87
N MET A 39 2.37 -1.52 -1.85
CA MET A 39 2.21 -0.06 -1.78
C MET A 39 2.76 0.65 -3.01
N ASP A 40 3.98 0.31 -3.44
CA ASP A 40 4.64 0.96 -4.57
C ASP A 40 3.93 0.63 -5.90
N LEU A 41 3.56 -0.64 -6.10
CA LEU A 41 2.86 -1.09 -7.31
C LEU A 41 1.56 -0.32 -7.54
N HIS A 42 0.75 -0.14 -6.50
CA HIS A 42 -0.55 0.51 -6.64
C HIS A 42 -0.45 2.03 -6.59
N ARG A 43 0.56 2.61 -5.92
CA ARG A 43 0.83 4.05 -5.98
C ARG A 43 1.10 4.50 -7.41
N GLU A 44 1.98 3.82 -8.13
CA GLU A 44 2.31 4.14 -9.52
C GLU A 44 1.04 4.13 -10.41
N ARG A 45 0.21 3.10 -10.27
CA ARG A 45 -1.07 3.00 -11.00
C ARG A 45 -2.03 4.13 -10.66
N PHE A 46 -2.14 4.49 -9.38
CA PHE A 46 -3.03 5.56 -8.95
C PHE A 46 -2.57 6.94 -9.47
N GLU A 47 -1.26 7.20 -9.41
CA GLU A 47 -0.65 8.43 -9.96
C GLU A 47 -0.88 8.53 -11.47
N ASP A 48 -0.66 7.44 -12.20
CA ASP A 48 -0.92 7.36 -13.64
C ASP A 48 -2.41 7.57 -13.98
N ALA A 49 -3.32 6.90 -13.26
CA ALA A 49 -4.75 7.04 -13.47
C ALA A 49 -5.23 8.47 -13.21
N THR A 50 -4.73 9.09 -12.14
CA THR A 50 -5.07 10.47 -11.76
C THR A 50 -4.49 11.47 -12.76
N GLY A 51 -3.24 11.32 -13.17
CA GLY A 51 -2.61 12.18 -14.18
C GLY A 51 -3.33 12.13 -15.54
N ASN A 52 -3.75 10.93 -15.95
CA ASN A 52 -4.56 10.73 -17.15
C ASN A 52 -5.96 11.34 -17.01
N ALA A 53 -6.61 11.17 -15.85
CA ALA A 53 -7.93 11.75 -15.58
C ALA A 53 -7.91 13.27 -15.67
N LEU A 54 -6.90 13.92 -15.07
CA LEU A 54 -6.71 15.37 -15.14
C LEU A 54 -6.47 15.84 -16.57
N THR A 55 -5.59 15.16 -17.32
CA THR A 55 -5.32 15.48 -18.73
C THR A 55 -6.59 15.39 -19.59
N LEU A 56 -7.48 14.43 -19.31
CA LEU A 56 -8.76 14.31 -19.99
C LEU A 56 -9.72 15.43 -19.60
N ALA A 57 -9.80 15.78 -18.31
CA ALA A 57 -10.65 16.85 -17.81
C ALA A 57 -10.24 18.23 -18.36
N GLU A 58 -8.94 18.48 -18.52
CA GLU A 58 -8.39 19.73 -19.07
C GLU A 58 -8.80 20.01 -20.52
N ARG A 59 -9.25 18.99 -21.28
CA ARG A 59 -9.78 19.17 -22.64
C ARG A 59 -11.04 20.02 -22.68
N GLY A 60 -11.77 20.12 -21.56
CA GLY A 60 -12.93 21.00 -21.42
C GLY A 60 -14.17 20.60 -22.23
N ASP A 61 -14.15 19.43 -22.87
CA ASP A 61 -15.30 18.87 -23.59
C ASP A 61 -16.00 17.77 -22.78
N ALA A 62 -17.24 17.45 -23.17
CA ALA A 62 -18.03 16.44 -22.49
C ALA A 62 -17.36 15.04 -22.53
N ALA A 63 -16.62 14.74 -23.60
CA ALA A 63 -15.88 13.49 -23.72
C ALA A 63 -14.70 13.41 -22.72
N GLY A 64 -13.97 14.51 -22.53
CA GLY A 64 -12.90 14.63 -21.55
C GLY A 64 -13.41 14.52 -20.12
N LEU A 65 -14.55 15.15 -19.81
CA LEU A 65 -15.17 15.06 -18.49
C LEU A 65 -15.64 13.63 -18.16
N LEU A 66 -16.30 12.96 -19.12
CA LEU A 66 -16.73 11.57 -18.95
C LEU A 66 -15.53 10.61 -18.87
N GLY A 67 -14.52 10.82 -19.71
CA GLY A 67 -13.28 10.03 -19.70
C GLY A 67 -12.52 10.18 -18.38
N GLY A 68 -12.37 11.41 -17.88
CA GLY A 68 -11.74 11.68 -16.58
C GLY A 68 -12.51 11.05 -15.43
N THR A 69 -13.84 11.13 -15.45
CA THR A 69 -14.69 10.48 -14.44
C THR A 69 -14.54 8.96 -14.46
N ALA A 70 -14.54 8.33 -15.65
CA ALA A 70 -14.36 6.89 -15.79
C ALA A 70 -12.99 6.44 -15.26
N GLN A 71 -11.94 7.21 -15.51
CA GLN A 71 -10.60 6.94 -14.96
C GLN A 71 -10.58 7.03 -13.44
N MET A 72 -11.21 8.05 -12.84
CA MET A 72 -11.32 8.15 -11.38
C MET A 72 -12.08 6.98 -10.76
N VAL A 73 -13.17 6.52 -11.39
CA VAL A 73 -13.91 5.33 -10.92
C VAL A 73 -13.04 4.07 -11.01
N SER A 74 -12.25 3.92 -12.08
CA SER A 74 -11.28 2.82 -12.19
C SER A 74 -10.23 2.89 -11.08
N ALA A 75 -9.67 4.07 -10.82
CA ALA A 75 -8.67 4.29 -9.77
C ALA A 75 -9.19 3.92 -8.38
N LEU A 76 -10.48 4.21 -8.09
CA LEU A 76 -11.13 3.78 -6.84
C LEU A 76 -11.27 2.25 -6.75
N GLY A 77 -11.52 1.57 -7.88
CA GLY A 77 -11.53 0.11 -7.95
C GLY A 77 -10.15 -0.49 -7.69
N ASP A 78 -9.11 0.07 -8.31
CA ASP A 78 -7.72 -0.36 -8.11
C ASP A 78 -7.27 -0.13 -6.66
N LEU A 79 -7.71 0.98 -6.05
CA LEU A 79 -7.44 1.27 -4.64
C LEU A 79 -8.04 0.20 -3.69
N GLN A 80 -9.21 -0.36 -4.02
CA GLN A 80 -9.76 -1.48 -3.25
C GLN A 80 -8.91 -2.73 -3.38
N VAL A 81 -8.42 -3.03 -4.59
CA VAL A 81 -7.52 -4.17 -4.83
C VAL A 81 -6.23 -3.99 -4.04
N MET A 82 -5.68 -2.78 -4.00
CA MET A 82 -4.53 -2.45 -3.16
C MET A 82 -4.80 -2.78 -1.70
N PHE A 83 -5.92 -2.34 -1.12
CA PHE A 83 -6.22 -2.63 0.28
C PHE A 83 -6.49 -4.11 0.55
N ASP A 84 -7.07 -4.84 -0.42
CA ASP A 84 -7.23 -6.29 -0.32
C ASP A 84 -5.85 -6.97 -0.23
N GLU A 85 -4.92 -6.63 -1.13
CA GLU A 85 -3.56 -7.18 -1.14
C GLU A 85 -2.75 -6.77 0.09
N LEU A 86 -2.83 -5.50 0.52
CA LEU A 86 -2.16 -5.02 1.73
C LEU A 86 -2.62 -5.80 2.96
N ALA A 87 -3.91 -6.12 3.09
CA ALA A 87 -4.41 -6.94 4.20
C ALA A 87 -3.87 -8.39 4.17
N GLU A 88 -3.51 -8.91 3.00
CA GLU A 88 -2.90 -10.23 2.87
C GLU A 88 -1.44 -10.25 3.30
N VAL A 89 -0.66 -9.23 2.91
CA VAL A 89 0.79 -9.13 3.14
C VAL A 89 1.19 -8.28 4.35
N ALA A 90 0.25 -7.59 5.00
CA ALA A 90 0.55 -6.74 6.15
C ALA A 90 1.19 -7.55 7.28
N PRO A 91 2.33 -7.08 7.83
CA PRO A 91 2.97 -7.66 9.00
C PRO A 91 2.04 -7.67 10.23
N ASP A 92 2.33 -8.56 11.18
CA ASP A 92 1.42 -8.88 12.29
C ASP A 92 1.07 -7.69 13.19
N ASP A 93 1.94 -6.68 13.29
CA ASP A 93 1.75 -5.47 14.09
C ASP A 93 0.72 -4.50 13.48
N ILE A 94 0.63 -4.42 12.15
CA ILE A 94 -0.34 -3.58 11.43
C ILE A 94 -1.45 -4.38 10.72
N ARG A 95 -1.44 -5.70 10.78
CA ARG A 95 -2.41 -6.58 10.08
C ARG A 95 -3.86 -6.19 10.34
N THR A 96 -4.22 -5.97 11.60
CA THR A 96 -5.60 -5.62 11.97
C THR A 96 -5.99 -4.24 11.43
N ASP A 97 -5.02 -3.33 11.27
CA ASP A 97 -5.27 -2.01 10.71
C ASP A 97 -5.46 -2.08 9.19
N ALA A 98 -4.64 -2.87 8.49
CA ALA A 98 -4.80 -3.17 7.06
C ALA A 98 -6.16 -3.81 6.77
N GLU A 99 -6.58 -4.80 7.56
CA GLU A 99 -7.90 -5.44 7.44
C GLU A 99 -9.04 -4.43 7.66
N ARG A 100 -8.95 -3.57 8.68
CA ARG A 100 -9.96 -2.54 8.93
C ARG A 100 -10.07 -1.53 7.80
N VAL A 101 -8.93 -1.07 7.28
CA VAL A 101 -8.93 -0.14 6.14
C VAL A 101 -9.53 -0.81 4.92
N ARG A 102 -9.16 -2.05 4.60
CA ARG A 102 -9.78 -2.84 3.52
C ARG A 102 -11.30 -2.92 3.66
N ASP A 103 -11.78 -3.30 4.83
CA ASP A 103 -13.22 -3.51 5.06
C ASP A 103 -13.98 -2.18 5.01
N THR A 104 -13.40 -1.10 5.55
CA THR A 104 -13.97 0.25 5.47
C THR A 104 -14.08 0.74 4.02
N ASN A 105 -13.04 0.55 3.20
CA ASN A 105 -13.11 0.95 1.79
C ASN A 105 -14.13 0.13 1.02
N ARG A 106 -14.26 -1.17 1.34
CA ARG A 106 -15.28 -2.03 0.74
C ARG A 106 -16.69 -1.53 1.07
N GLU A 107 -16.94 -1.22 2.34
CA GLU A 107 -18.21 -0.63 2.79
C GLU A 107 -18.47 0.73 2.14
N MET A 108 -17.44 1.57 1.97
CA MET A 108 -17.56 2.86 1.28
C MET A 108 -17.91 2.68 -0.20
N LEU A 109 -17.29 1.72 -0.90
CA LEU A 109 -17.61 1.42 -2.30
C LEU A 109 -19.02 0.84 -2.48
N GLU A 110 -19.47 0.01 -1.53
CA GLU A 110 -20.83 -0.49 -1.51
C GLU A 110 -21.84 0.63 -1.24
N SER A 111 -21.57 1.47 -0.24
CA SER A 111 -22.36 2.67 0.06
C SER A 111 -22.39 3.65 -1.12
N ALA A 112 -21.30 3.79 -1.87
CA ALA A 112 -21.25 4.63 -3.07
C ALA A 112 -22.16 4.10 -4.19
N LYS A 113 -22.30 2.78 -4.33
CA LYS A 113 -23.28 2.17 -5.26
C LYS A 113 -24.71 2.46 -4.80
N GLU A 114 -24.96 2.41 -3.50
CA GLU A 114 -26.27 2.72 -2.91
C GLU A 114 -26.60 4.22 -2.90
N ALA A 115 -25.60 5.10 -2.93
CA ALA A 115 -25.73 6.55 -2.96
C ALA A 115 -26.54 7.07 -4.15
N VAL A 116 -26.66 6.27 -5.22
CA VAL A 116 -27.56 6.54 -6.35
C VAL A 116 -29.01 6.65 -5.88
N ASN A 117 -29.38 5.92 -4.83
CA ASN A 117 -30.72 5.88 -4.25
C ASN A 117 -30.84 6.73 -2.97
N ASP A 118 -29.76 6.89 -2.19
CA ASP A 118 -29.72 7.76 -1.00
C ASP A 118 -28.37 8.51 -0.86
N PRO A 119 -28.21 9.66 -1.54
CA PRO A 119 -26.95 10.39 -1.55
C PRO A 119 -26.61 11.03 -0.19
N VAL A 120 -27.62 11.34 0.64
CA VAL A 120 -27.40 11.96 1.96
C VAL A 120 -26.95 10.90 2.96
N GLY A 121 -27.60 9.73 2.97
CA GLY A 121 -27.17 8.59 3.78
C GLY A 121 -25.74 8.16 3.49
N ALA A 122 -25.37 8.08 2.21
CA ALA A 122 -24.01 7.74 1.79
C ALA A 122 -22.96 8.77 2.23
N LEU A 123 -23.28 10.07 2.18
CA LEU A 123 -22.37 11.13 2.64
C LEU A 123 -22.11 11.04 4.15
N VAL A 124 -23.19 10.89 4.94
CA VAL A 124 -23.09 10.78 6.40
C VAL A 124 -22.36 9.50 6.81
N GLY A 125 -22.68 8.38 6.15
CA GLY A 125 -22.00 7.10 6.35
C GLY A 125 -20.51 7.17 6.03
N GLY A 126 -20.14 7.77 4.90
CA GLY A 126 -18.75 7.95 4.49
C GLY A 126 -17.95 8.80 5.48
N LEU A 127 -18.51 9.91 5.97
CA LEU A 127 -17.85 10.75 6.97
C LEU A 127 -17.66 10.02 8.31
N ALA A 128 -18.70 9.34 8.78
CA ALA A 128 -18.63 8.58 10.02
C ALA A 128 -17.62 7.43 9.92
N GLY A 129 -17.63 6.68 8.81
CA GLY A 129 -16.68 5.61 8.51
C GLY A 129 -15.24 6.12 8.47
N GLY A 130 -14.99 7.26 7.83
CA GLY A 130 -13.68 7.90 7.78
C GLY A 130 -13.17 8.31 9.16
N LEU A 131 -14.03 8.90 10.01
CA LEU A 131 -13.67 9.29 11.37
C LEU A 131 -13.34 8.08 12.25
N ILE A 132 -14.17 7.03 12.20
CA ILE A 132 -13.99 5.80 12.99
C ILE A 132 -12.69 5.10 12.61
N ASN A 133 -12.33 5.09 11.33
CA ASN A 133 -11.17 4.36 10.83
C ASN A 133 -9.91 5.22 10.68
N SER A 134 -9.99 6.52 10.94
CA SER A 134 -8.86 7.46 10.85
C SER A 134 -7.60 6.97 11.58
N GLY A 135 -7.76 6.35 12.76
CA GLY A 135 -6.64 5.80 13.52
C GLY A 135 -5.92 4.64 12.81
N SER A 136 -6.66 3.78 12.10
CA SER A 136 -6.07 2.66 11.32
C SER A 136 -5.29 3.20 10.13
N TYR A 137 -5.85 4.19 9.41
CA TYR A 137 -5.14 4.88 8.33
C TYR A 137 -3.85 5.54 8.81
N THR A 138 -3.89 6.24 9.95
CA THR A 138 -2.69 6.86 10.52
C THR A 138 -1.59 5.84 10.80
N ARG A 139 -1.93 4.70 11.42
CA ARG A 139 -0.94 3.66 11.74
C ARG A 139 -0.35 3.00 10.49
N LEU A 140 -1.17 2.71 9.47
CA LEU A 140 -0.69 2.25 8.17
C LEU A 140 0.25 3.26 7.51
N ASN A 141 -0.11 4.55 7.57
CA ASN A 141 0.69 5.61 6.99
C ASN A 141 2.03 5.81 7.71
N ASP A 142 2.01 5.76 9.04
CA ASP A 142 3.21 5.83 9.86
C ASP A 142 4.13 4.62 9.58
N TYR A 143 3.56 3.43 9.49
CA TYR A 143 4.28 2.20 9.13
C TYR A 143 4.92 2.30 7.74
N ALA A 144 4.16 2.72 6.73
CA ALA A 144 4.68 2.94 5.38
C ALA A 144 5.81 3.99 5.39
N GLY A 145 5.67 5.06 6.18
CA GLY A 145 6.70 6.07 6.33
C GLY A 145 7.99 5.53 6.95
N GLU A 146 7.89 4.62 7.92
CA GLU A 146 9.02 3.99 8.60
C GLU A 146 9.72 2.93 7.73
N HIS A 147 8.94 2.09 7.04
CA HIS A 147 9.46 0.91 6.35
C HIS A 147 9.62 1.08 4.83
N CYS A 148 8.74 1.86 4.18
CA CYS A 148 8.72 2.03 2.73
C CYS A 148 9.32 3.38 2.27
N GLY A 149 9.68 4.26 3.22
CA GLY A 149 10.27 5.57 2.94
C GLY A 149 9.29 6.59 2.35
N SER A 150 7.99 6.29 2.33
CA SER A 150 6.94 7.18 1.83
C SER A 150 5.65 7.05 2.63
N ARG A 151 4.88 8.14 2.69
CA ARG A 151 3.58 8.21 3.36
C ARG A 151 2.48 8.31 2.31
N PRO A 152 1.80 7.20 1.98
CA PRO A 152 0.82 7.17 0.90
C PRO A 152 -0.51 7.86 1.25
N PHE A 153 -0.77 8.14 2.52
CA PHE A 153 -2.03 8.74 3.01
C PHE A 153 -1.81 10.07 3.74
#